data_AF-A0A9P5XD83-F1
#
_entry.id   AF-A0A9P5XD83-F1
#
_cell.length_a   1.000
_cell.length_b   1.000
_cell.length_c   1.000
_cell.angle_alpha   90.00
_cell.angle_beta   90.00
_cell.angle_gamma   90.00
#
_symmetry.space_group_name_H-M   'P 1'
#
loop_
_entity.id
_entity.type
_entity.pdbx_description
1 polymer ?
#
loop_
_entity_poly.entity_id
_entity_poly.type
_entity_poly.pdbx_seq_one_letter_code
_entity_poly.pdbx_strand_id
1 'polypeptide(L)' 'PDLPSLLPPSEGVQDTTTTLEQILAAEQNGKITEPEQTPIYICALQDCFRLYPNYDRLMAHRKRDHNTDSNADIITWN' A
#
# COMPACT_ATOMS: atom_id res chain seq x y z
N PRO A 1 -9.14 -13.31 19.78
CA PRO A 1 -10.51 -13.47 19.27
C PRO A 1 -10.40 -13.80 17.78
N ASP A 2 -10.80 -15.01 17.40
CA ASP A 2 -10.63 -15.52 16.03
C ASP A 2 -11.88 -15.16 15.21
N LEU A 3 -11.69 -14.51 14.07
CA LEU A 3 -12.79 -14.11 13.19
C LEU A 3 -13.22 -15.31 12.33
N PRO A 4 -14.53 -15.62 12.25
CA PRO A 4 -14.99 -16.74 11.44
C PRO A 4 -14.79 -16.43 9.95
N SER A 5 -14.10 -17.32 9.24
CA SER A 5 -14.04 -17.29 7.77
C SER A 5 -15.43 -17.59 7.20
N LEU A 6 -16.11 -16.57 6.70
CA LEU A 6 -17.45 -16.65 6.11
C LEU A 6 -17.47 -17.18 4.68
N LEU A 7 -16.29 -17.41 4.08
CA LEU A 7 -16.15 -17.92 2.74
C LEU A 7 -15.53 -19.33 2.78
N PRO A 8 -16.05 -20.28 1.99
CA PRO A 8 -15.41 -21.57 1.84
C PRO A 8 -14.00 -21.36 1.25
N PRO A 9 -12.99 -22.10 1.71
CA PRO A 9 -11.68 -22.09 1.09
C PRO A 9 -11.81 -22.62 -0.34
N SER A 10 -11.84 -21.71 -1.30
CA SER A 10 -11.73 -22.05 -2.72
C SER A 10 -10.26 -22.04 -3.10
N GLU A 11 -9.78 -23.16 -3.64
CA GLU A 11 -8.47 -23.22 -4.27
C GLU A 11 -8.40 -22.17 -5.39
N GLY A 12 -7.34 -21.39 -5.43
CA GLY A 12 -7.14 -20.38 -6.47
C GLY A 12 -7.05 -21.05 -7.84
N VAL A 13 -8.10 -20.95 -8.63
CA VAL A 13 -8.15 -21.51 -9.98
C VAL A 13 -7.16 -20.72 -10.84
N GLN A 14 -6.21 -21.41 -11.46
CA GLN A 14 -5.29 -20.80 -12.41
C GLN A 14 -6.08 -20.19 -13.57
N ASP A 15 -5.80 -18.93 -13.88
CA ASP A 15 -6.49 -18.25 -14.96
C ASP A 15 -6.12 -18.87 -16.32
N THR A 16 -7.06 -19.57 -16.94
CA THR A 16 -6.89 -20.24 -18.25
C THR A 16 -7.50 -19.43 -19.41
N THR A 17 -8.05 -18.25 -19.13
CA THR A 17 -8.85 -17.47 -20.09
C THR A 17 -8.19 -16.15 -20.46
N THR A 18 -7.31 -15.62 -19.62
CA THR A 18 -6.65 -14.34 -19.85
C THR A 18 -5.74 -14.43 -21.06
N THR A 19 -6.12 -13.72 -22.13
CA THR A 19 -5.35 -13.64 -23.37
C THR A 19 -4.13 -12.76 -23.17
N LEU A 20 -3.05 -13.01 -23.92
CA LEU A 20 -1.82 -12.19 -23.91
C LEU A 20 -2.12 -10.69 -24.07
N GLU A 21 -3.09 -10.33 -24.91
CA GLU A 21 -3.51 -8.94 -25.14
C GLU A 21 -4.13 -8.30 -23.89
N GLN A 22 -4.85 -9.08 -23.07
CA GLN A 22 -5.40 -8.60 -21.80
C GLN A 22 -4.31 -8.43 -20.74
N ILE A 23 -3.26 -9.26 -20.76
CA ILE A 23 -2.08 -9.09 -19.91
C ILE A 23 -1.36 -7.79 -20.28
N LEU A 24 -1.10 -7.56 -21.57
CA LEU A 24 -0.43 -6.35 -22.05
C LEU A 24 -1.27 -5.09 -21.81
N ALA A 25 -2.60 -5.18 -21.95
CA ALA A 25 -3.51 -4.08 -21.61
C ALA A 25 -3.57 -3.83 -20.10
N ALA A 26 -3.46 -4.89 -19.28
CA ALA A 26 -3.37 -4.78 -17.83
C ALA A 26 -2.01 -4.22 -17.37
N GLU A 27 -0.91 -4.53 -18.06
CA GLU A 27 0.40 -3.88 -17.86
C GLU A 27 0.38 -2.40 -18.23
N GLN A 28 -0.47 -1.98 -19.18
CA GLN A 28 -0.67 -0.57 -19.51
C GLN A 28 -1.56 0.17 -18.51
N ASN A 29 -2.47 -0.54 -17.81
CA ASN A 29 -3.38 0.04 -16.82
C ASN A 29 -2.86 -0.06 -15.37
N GLY A 30 -2.10 -1.10 -15.07
CA GLY A 30 -1.30 -1.21 -13.87
C GLY A 30 -0.09 -0.34 -14.10
N LYS A 31 -0.06 0.84 -13.49
CA LYS A 31 1.18 1.62 -13.39
C LYS A 31 2.17 0.76 -12.62
N ILE A 32 2.91 -0.11 -13.32
CA ILE A 32 4.11 -0.77 -12.84
C ILE A 32 5.10 0.37 -12.70
N THR A 33 4.97 1.04 -11.57
CA THR A 33 5.92 2.01 -11.09
C THR A 33 6.86 1.15 -10.29
N GLU A 34 8.12 1.10 -10.73
CA GLU A 34 9.19 0.52 -9.92
C GLU A 34 9.03 1.05 -8.48
N PRO A 35 9.38 0.27 -7.45
CA PRO A 35 9.17 0.72 -6.08
C PRO A 35 9.96 2.03 -5.78
N GLU A 36 11.04 2.30 -6.54
CA GLU A 36 11.74 3.60 -6.58
C GLU A 36 10.89 4.77 -7.12
N GLN A 37 9.93 4.50 -8.00
CA GLN A 37 9.01 5.47 -8.62
C GLN A 37 7.74 5.69 -7.78
N THR A 38 7.47 4.84 -6.78
CA THR A 38 6.34 5.00 -5.84
C THR A 38 6.77 4.84 -4.38
N PRO A 39 7.58 5.78 -3.85
CA PRO A 39 7.98 5.74 -2.45
C PRO A 39 6.74 5.78 -1.55
N ILE A 40 6.59 4.76 -0.70
CA ILE A 40 5.54 4.70 0.29
C ILE A 40 6.10 5.19 1.63
N TYR A 41 5.52 6.25 2.17
CA TYR A 41 5.89 6.83 3.44
C TYR A 41 4.97 6.33 4.55
N ILE A 42 5.53 5.77 5.61
CA ILE A 42 4.79 5.16 6.71
C ILE A 42 5.00 5.97 7.98
N CYS A 43 3.92 6.34 8.66
CA CYS A 43 3.97 6.92 9.99
C CYS A 43 4.24 5.81 11.03
N ALA A 44 5.49 5.62 11.47
CA ALA A 44 5.83 4.60 12.47
C ALA A 44 5.69 5.07 13.93
N LEU A 45 4.84 6.07 14.17
CA LEU A 45 4.41 6.40 15.53
C LEU A 45 3.53 5.28 16.09
N GLN A 46 3.63 5.06 17.40
CA GLN A 46 2.85 4.02 18.09
C GLN A 46 1.36 4.18 17.77
N ASP A 47 0.73 3.05 17.40
CA ASP A 47 -0.69 2.94 17.05
C ASP A 47 -1.16 3.68 15.77
N CYS A 48 -0.26 4.20 14.93
CA CYS A 48 -0.64 4.86 13.68
C CYS A 48 -0.44 4.01 12.43
N PHE A 49 0.82 3.68 12.09
CA PHE A 49 1.23 2.86 10.94
C PHE A 49 0.55 3.20 9.60
N ARG A 50 0.16 4.47 9.43
CA ARG A 50 -0.62 4.92 8.28
C ARG A 50 0.28 5.21 7.08
N LEU A 51 -0.18 4.76 5.91
CA LEU A 51 0.54 4.79 4.63
C LEU A 51 0.21 6.07 3.87
N TYR A 52 1.22 6.72 3.31
CA TYR A 52 1.10 7.94 2.52
C TYR A 52 1.94 7.84 1.24
N PRO A 53 1.39 8.27 0.09
CA PRO A 53 2.14 8.31 -1.16
C PRO A 53 3.10 9.51 -1.27
N ASN A 54 3.05 10.45 -0.33
CA ASN A 54 3.84 11.67 -0.34
C ASN A 54 4.29 12.02 1.07
N TYR A 55 5.54 12.48 1.20
CA TYR A 55 6.12 12.95 2.45
C TYR A 55 5.32 14.09 3.09
N ASP A 56 4.91 15.08 2.29
CA ASP A 56 4.15 16.24 2.77
C ASP A 56 2.82 15.83 3.44
N ARG A 57 2.14 14.84 2.88
CA ARG A 57 0.88 14.31 3.46
C ARG A 57 1.12 13.59 4.79
N LEU A 58 2.23 12.88 4.92
CA LEU A 58 2.63 12.25 6.17
C LEU A 58 2.90 13.32 7.24
N MET A 59 3.66 14.36 6.92
CA MET A 59 3.95 15.45 7.84
C MET A 59 2.70 16.21 8.26
N ALA A 60 1.80 16.50 7.32
CA ALA A 60 0.51 17.13 7.61
C ALA A 60 -0.38 16.26 8.51
N HIS A 61 -0.32 14.93 8.37
CA HIS A 61 -0.99 14.02 9.29
C HIS A 61 -0.37 14.06 10.68
N ARG A 62 0.96 13.96 10.79
CA ARG A 62 1.66 14.00 12.09
C ARG A 62 1.37 15.26 12.89
N LYS A 63 1.36 16.40 12.22
CA LYS A 63 1.01 17.68 12.85
C LYS A 63 -0.43 17.71 13.37
N ARG A 64 -1.37 17.04 12.70
CA ARG A 64 -2.80 17.05 13.05
C ARG A 64 -3.17 15.99 14.09
N ASP A 65 -2.69 14.77 13.91
CA ASP A 65 -3.10 13.61 14.72
C ASP A 65 -2.15 13.35 15.90
N HIS A 66 -0.87 13.72 15.77
CA HIS A 66 0.16 13.44 16.78
C HIS A 66 0.80 14.71 17.36
N ASN A 67 0.40 15.90 16.89
CA ASN A 67 0.92 17.21 17.29
C ASN A 67 2.47 17.26 17.33
N THR A 68 3.10 16.50 16.42
CA THR A 68 4.57 16.39 16.32
C THR A 68 5.02 16.79 14.92
N ASP A 69 6.14 17.51 14.87
CA ASP A 69 6.83 17.91 13.64
C ASP A 69 8.13 17.10 13.46
N SER A 70 8.36 16.10 14.31
CA SER A 70 9.58 15.29 14.24
C SER A 70 9.58 14.41 12.98
N ASN A 71 10.73 14.37 12.29
CA ASN A 71 11.00 13.40 11.21
C ASN A 71 11.41 12.02 11.74
N ALA A 72 11.49 11.84 13.08
CA ALA A 72 11.74 10.54 13.68
C ALA A 72 10.64 9.53 13.30
N ASP A 73 10.97 8.24 13.18
CA ASP A 73 9.99 7.17 12.96
C ASP A 73 9.24 7.23 11.61
N ILE A 74 9.88 7.74 10.55
CA ILE A 74 9.35 7.63 9.18
C ILE A 74 10.04 6.44 8.52
N ILE A 75 9.25 5.46 8.11
CA ILE A 75 9.74 4.33 7.31
C ILE A 75 9.36 4.62 5.86
N THR A 76 10.34 4.63 4.97
CA THR A 76 10.13 4.74 3.53
C THR A 76 10.35 3.36 2.92
N TRP A 77 9.37 2.87 2.17
CA TRP A 77 9.50 1.63 1.41
C TRP A 77 9.70 1.98 -0.08
N ASN A 78 10.89 1.61 -0.58
CA ASN A 78 11.38 1.73 -1.96
C ASN A 78 11.99 0.40 -2.40
#